data_AF-K5XFQ6-F1
#
_entry.id   AF-K5XFQ6-F1
#
_cell.length_a   1.000
_cell.length_b   1.000
_cell.length_c   1.000
_cell.angle_alpha   90.00
_cell.angle_beta   90.00
_cell.angle_gamma   90.00
#
_symmetry.space_group_name_H-M   'P 1'
#
loop_
_entity.id
_entity.type
_entity.pdbx_description
1 polymer ?
#
loop_
_entity_poly.entity_id
_entity_poly.type
_entity_poly.pdbx_seq_one_letter_code
_entity_poly.pdbx_strand_id
1 'polypeptide(L)'
;MNNRYVVPQKRLGVQELEVKPLLTTTNGKKLKLSAMVDSGCTHTCIDEELVKKKKIPTKKLERPITCRNSDGTIAGKKDITKFVKMDLNINGHNEQLDAVAMIG
;
A
#
# COMPACT_ATOMS: atom_id res chain seq x y z
N MET A 1 6.62 21.44 -2.49
CA MET A 1 6.95 20.07 -2.06
C MET A 1 6.76 19.16 -3.26
N ASN A 2 7.75 18.33 -3.60
CA ASN A 2 7.75 17.48 -4.79
C ASN A 2 6.76 16.31 -4.58
N ASN A 3 5.54 16.39 -5.13
CA ASN A 3 4.52 15.33 -5.05
C ASN A 3 4.84 14.12 -5.95
N ARG A 4 6.01 13.49 -5.77
CA ARG A 4 6.39 12.29 -6.50
C ARG A 4 5.99 11.06 -5.71
N TYR A 5 4.95 10.36 -6.18
CA TYR A 5 4.49 9.10 -5.61
C TYR A 5 5.20 7.94 -6.30
N VAL A 6 6.25 7.43 -5.65
CA VAL A 6 7.01 6.27 -6.13
C VAL A 6 6.40 5.00 -5.56
N VAL A 7 6.07 4.06 -6.44
CA VAL A 7 5.50 2.74 -6.12
C VAL A 7 6.57 1.67 -5.94
N PRO A 8 6.28 0.57 -5.21
CA PRO A 8 7.22 -0.52 -5.09
C PRO A 8 7.40 -1.21 -6.44
N GLN A 9 8.66 -1.42 -6.84
CA GLN A 9 9.00 -2.34 -7.91
C GLN A 9 9.67 -3.55 -7.29
N LYS A 10 9.09 -4.74 -7.51
CA LYS A 10 9.77 -5.98 -7.16
C LYS A 10 11.06 -6.07 -7.97
N ARG A 11 12.21 -5.89 -7.31
CA ARG A 11 13.52 -5.92 -7.95
C ARG A 11 14.23 -7.18 -7.50
N LEU A 12 14.45 -8.09 -8.44
CA LEU A 12 15.26 -9.30 -8.21
C LEU A 12 16.66 -8.88 -7.74
N GLY A 13 17.00 -9.20 -6.47
CA GLY A 13 18.35 -9.03 -5.93
C GLY A 13 18.59 -7.80 -5.03
N VAL A 14 17.56 -7.07 -4.59
CA VAL A 14 17.69 -6.01 -3.57
C VAL A 14 17.00 -6.39 -2.26
N GLN A 15 17.41 -5.71 -1.18
CA GLN A 15 17.02 -5.94 0.22
C GLN A 15 15.51 -5.68 0.44
N GLU A 16 14.66 -6.58 -0.03
CA GLU A 16 13.23 -6.62 0.28
C GLU A 16 13.04 -7.47 1.54
N LEU A 17 12.57 -6.86 2.63
CA LEU A 17 12.23 -7.62 3.84
C LEU A 17 10.76 -8.04 3.76
N GLU A 18 10.53 -9.32 3.58
CA GLU A 18 9.19 -9.90 3.70
C GLU A 18 8.79 -9.99 5.18
N VAL A 19 7.64 -9.42 5.49
CA VAL A 19 7.02 -9.47 6.82
C VAL A 19 5.63 -10.07 6.72
N LYS A 20 5.16 -10.68 7.81
CA LYS A 20 3.82 -11.28 7.90
C LYS A 20 2.95 -10.52 8.90
N PRO A 21 2.45 -9.33 8.54
CA PRO A 21 1.65 -8.55 9.46
C PRO A 21 0.27 -9.18 9.67
N LEU A 22 -0.26 -8.98 10.88
CA LEU A 22 -1.68 -9.12 11.15
C LEU A 22 -2.32 -7.75 10.98
N LEU A 23 -3.14 -7.60 9.94
CA LEU A 23 -3.86 -6.36 9.69
C LEU A 23 -5.24 -6.40 10.32
N THR A 24 -5.66 -5.30 10.93
CA THR A 24 -7.03 -5.09 11.41
C THR A 24 -7.63 -3.92 10.65
N THR A 25 -8.69 -4.18 9.90
CA THR A 25 -9.41 -3.15 9.15
C THR A 25 -10.32 -2.33 10.08
N THR A 26 -10.79 -1.17 9.61
CA THR A 26 -11.68 -0.29 10.39
C THR A 26 -13.01 -0.92 10.82
N ASN A 27 -13.46 -2.00 10.17
CA ASN A 27 -14.63 -2.78 10.59
C ASN A 27 -14.27 -3.98 11.49
N GLY A 28 -13.05 -4.03 12.04
CA GLY A 28 -12.58 -5.06 12.96
C GLY A 28 -12.15 -6.37 12.32
N LYS A 29 -12.17 -6.48 10.98
CA LYS A 29 -11.76 -7.71 10.29
C LYS A 29 -10.24 -7.87 10.35
N LYS A 30 -9.80 -9.05 10.82
CA LYS A 30 -8.39 -9.42 10.88
C LYS A 30 -7.96 -10.18 9.63
N LEU A 31 -6.82 -9.80 9.05
CA LEU A 31 -6.26 -10.36 7.82
C LEU A 31 -4.79 -10.68 8.04
N LYS A 32 -4.40 -11.94 7.83
CA LYS A 32 -2.99 -12.33 7.73
C LYS A 32 -2.58 -12.25 6.26
N LEU A 33 -1.56 -11.47 5.96
CA LEU A 33 -1.00 -11.35 4.63
C LEU A 33 0.53 -11.31 4.67
N SER A 34 1.15 -11.48 3.51
CA SER A 34 2.56 -11.17 3.31
C SER A 34 2.65 -9.74 2.80
N ALA A 35 3.57 -8.97 3.38
CA ALA A 35 3.87 -7.60 2.99
C ALA A 35 5.38 -7.43 2.82
N MET A 36 5.76 -6.44 2.01
CA MET A 36 7.14 -6.10 1.72
C MET A 36 7.46 -4.76 2.34
N VAL A 37 8.58 -4.68 3.07
CA VAL A 37 9.15 -3.40 3.51
C VAL A 37 10.09 -2.91 2.42
N ASP A 38 9.72 -1.78 1.80
CA ASP A 38 10.46 -1.17 0.70
C ASP A 38 10.84 0.28 1.06
N SER A 39 12.14 0.53 1.22
CA SER A 39 12.69 1.86 1.52
C SER A 39 12.66 2.81 0.31
N GLY A 40 12.44 2.29 -0.90
CA GLY A 40 12.25 3.08 -2.12
C GLY A 40 10.82 3.61 -2.30
N CYS A 41 9.89 3.19 -1.44
CA CYS A 41 8.51 3.65 -1.48
C CYS A 41 8.31 4.94 -0.68
N THR A 42 7.52 5.84 -1.25
CA THR A 42 7.13 7.08 -0.55
C THR A 42 5.88 6.92 0.31
N HIS A 43 5.06 5.92 0.02
CA HIS A 43 3.78 5.67 0.67
C HIS A 43 3.58 4.17 0.86
N THR A 44 2.80 3.79 1.87
CA THR A 44 2.33 2.41 1.99
C THR A 44 1.32 2.12 0.89
N CYS A 45 1.50 1.01 0.18
CA CYS A 45 0.64 0.59 -0.92
C CYS A 45 -0.09 -0.71 -0.57
N ILE A 46 -1.32 -0.85 -1.07
CA ILE A 46 -2.08 -2.10 -1.00
C ILE A 46 -2.70 -2.41 -2.37
N ASP A 47 -2.67 -3.68 -2.73
CA ASP A 47 -3.22 -4.20 -3.99
C ASP A 47 -4.75 -3.99 -4.04
N GLU A 48 -5.24 -3.33 -5.10
CA GLU A 48 -6.66 -3.03 -5.28
C GLU A 48 -7.53 -4.29 -5.46
N GLU A 49 -7.03 -5.34 -6.10
CA GLU A 49 -7.74 -6.62 -6.22
C GLU A 49 -7.87 -7.31 -4.87
N LEU A 50 -6.82 -7.26 -4.04
CA LEU A 50 -6.88 -7.76 -2.66
C LEU A 50 -7.94 -7.01 -1.85
N VAL A 51 -7.97 -5.69 -1.95
CA VAL A 51 -8.98 -4.83 -1.29
C VAL A 51 -10.40 -5.26 -1.70
N LYS A 52 -10.64 -5.46 -3.00
CA LYS A 52 -11.94 -5.93 -3.53
C LYS A 52 -12.28 -7.33 -3.02
N LYS A 53 -11.38 -8.29 -3.19
CA LYS A 53 -11.55 -9.70 -2.83
C LYS A 53 -11.82 -9.89 -1.34
N LYS A 54 -11.12 -9.13 -0.48
CA LYS A 54 -11.28 -9.19 0.98
C LYS A 54 -12.34 -8.23 1.51
N LYS A 55 -12.99 -7.44 0.65
CA LYS A 55 -14.01 -6.43 1.02
C LYS A 55 -13.49 -5.49 2.10
N ILE A 56 -12.27 -4.98 1.91
CA ILE A 56 -11.63 -4.05 2.84
C ILE A 56 -12.30 -2.66 2.69
N PRO A 57 -12.72 -2.00 3.77
CA PRO A 57 -13.27 -0.65 3.70
C PRO A 57 -12.26 0.34 3.09
N THR A 58 -12.72 1.18 2.17
CA THR A 58 -11.90 2.22 1.53
C THR A 58 -12.52 3.59 1.76
N LYS A 59 -11.67 4.62 1.74
CA LYS A 59 -12.08 6.03 1.69
C LYS A 59 -11.59 6.64 0.38
N LYS A 60 -12.35 7.60 -0.16
CA LYS A 60 -11.89 8.36 -1.34
C LYS A 60 -10.82 9.35 -0.91
N LEU A 61 -9.80 9.51 -1.75
CA LEU A 61 -8.84 10.59 -1.64
C LEU A 61 -9.50 11.90 -2.06
N GLU A 62 -9.14 13.00 -1.40
CA GLU A 62 -9.60 14.35 -1.78
C GLU A 62 -9.08 14.77 -3.15
N ARG A 63 -7.88 14.30 -3.52
CA ARG A 63 -7.26 14.53 -4.82
C ARG A 63 -6.70 13.23 -5.37
N PRO A 64 -6.94 12.89 -6.64
CA PRO A 64 -6.29 11.75 -7.28
C PRO A 64 -4.77 11.89 -7.26
N ILE A 65 -4.08 10.76 -7.16
CA ILE A 65 -2.62 10.68 -7.13
C ILE A 65 -2.16 9.94 -8.37
N THR A 66 -1.28 10.56 -9.17
CA THR A 66 -0.60 9.88 -10.27
C THR A 66 0.65 9.18 -9.75
N CYS A 67 0.67 7.85 -9.83
CA CYS A 67 1.84 7.06 -9.50
C CYS A 67 2.94 7.18 -10.55
N ARG A 68 4.18 7.12 -10.09
CA ARG A 68 5.36 7.08 -10.94
C ARG A 68 6.31 5.96 -10.51
N ASN A 69 7.03 5.40 -11.47
CA ASN A 69 8.16 4.55 -11.20
C ASN A 69 9.36 5.39 -10.73
N SER A 70 10.40 4.73 -10.22
CA SER A 70 11.65 5.38 -9.82
C SER A 70 12.36 6.12 -10.96
N ASP A 71 12.12 5.73 -12.21
CA ASP A 71 12.65 6.40 -13.42
C ASP A 71 11.79 7.61 -13.86
N GLY A 72 10.70 7.91 -13.13
CA GLY A 72 9.80 9.03 -13.41
C GLY A 72 8.68 8.73 -14.41
N THR A 73 8.65 7.56 -15.04
CA THR A 73 7.54 7.13 -15.90
C THR A 73 6.26 6.93 -15.08
N ILE A 74 5.07 7.07 -15.68
CA ILE A 74 3.81 6.85 -14.97
C ILE A 74 3.66 5.35 -14.67
N ALA A 75 3.40 5.02 -13.42
CA ALA A 75 3.12 3.66 -12.98
C ALA A 75 1.61 3.42 -12.96
N GLY A 76 1.18 2.30 -13.56
CA GLY A 76 -0.23 1.94 -13.66
C GLY A 76 -0.98 2.66 -14.78
N LYS A 77 -2.23 2.23 -15.01
CA LYS A 77 -3.11 2.77 -16.08
C LYS A 77 -4.02 3.90 -15.62
N LYS A 78 -4.12 4.15 -14.31
CA LYS A 78 -5.10 5.05 -13.69
C LYS A 78 -4.52 5.70 -12.44
N ASP A 79 -5.00 6.91 -12.13
CA ASP A 79 -4.68 7.57 -10.87
C ASP A 79 -5.25 6.78 -9.67
N ILE A 80 -4.53 6.83 -8.56
CA ILE A 80 -5.05 6.33 -7.29
C ILE A 80 -6.07 7.32 -6.76
N THR A 81 -7.25 6.81 -6.41
CA THR A 81 -8.38 7.62 -5.92
C THR A 81 -8.88 7.19 -4.56
N LYS A 82 -8.28 6.15 -3.97
CA LYS A 82 -8.74 5.53 -2.73
C LYS A 82 -7.60 5.16 -1.82
N PHE A 83 -7.86 5.22 -0.52
CA PHE A 83 -6.96 4.72 0.51
C PHE A 83 -7.71 3.80 1.49
N VAL A 84 -6.95 2.96 2.16
CA VAL A 84 -7.39 2.02 3.19
C VAL A 84 -6.75 2.45 4.50
N LYS A 85 -7.57 2.69 5.51
CA LYS A 85 -7.10 2.87 6.89
C LYS A 85 -7.10 1.53 7.60
N MET A 86 -6.01 1.19 8.28
CA MET A 86 -5.89 -0.08 8.99
C MET A 86 -4.83 -0.02 10.10
N ASP A 87 -4.97 -0.93 11.06
CA ASP A 87 -3.93 -1.17 12.05
C ASP A 87 -3.10 -2.38 11.62
N LEU A 88 -1.78 -2.25 11.70
CA LEU A 88 -0.80 -3.27 11.35
C LEU A 88 -0.12 -3.73 12.64
N ASN A 89 -0.13 -5.05 12.88
CA ASN A 89 0.68 -5.67 13.92
C ASN A 89 1.80 -6.50 13.31
N ILE A 90 3.04 -6.23 13.70
CA ILE A 90 4.20 -7.07 13.41
C ILE A 90 4.86 -7.42 14.75
N ASN A 91 4.86 -8.70 15.12
CA ASN A 91 5.53 -9.21 16.32
C ASN A 91 5.20 -8.43 17.61
N GLY A 92 3.95 -7.99 17.78
CA GLY A 92 3.52 -7.23 18.96
C GLY A 92 3.60 -5.71 18.82
N HIS A 93 4.28 -5.19 17.79
CA HIS A 93 4.28 -3.77 17.47
C HIS A 93 3.04 -3.40 16.67
N ASN A 94 2.26 -2.44 17.16
CA ASN A 94 1.05 -1.94 16.51
C ASN A 94 1.28 -0.55 15.93
N GLU A 95 0.95 -0.38 14.66
CA GLU A 95 0.95 0.92 13.99
C GLU A 95 -0.37 1.12 13.24
N GLN A 96 -0.87 2.35 13.20
CA GLN A 96 -1.99 2.73 12.36
C GLN A 96 -1.46 3.37 11.08
N LEU A 97 -1.91 2.87 9.93
CA LEU A 97 -1.44 3.33 8.63
C LEU A 97 -2.59 3.59 7.66
N ASP A 98 -2.32 4.50 6.72
CA ASP A 98 -3.14 4.74 5.54
C ASP A 98 -2.39 4.20 4.31
N ALA A 99 -2.92 3.14 3.71
CA ALA A 99 -2.37 2.52 2.50
C ALA A 99 -3.13 2.99 1.27
N VAL A 100 -2.43 3.44 0.24
CA VAL A 100 -3.08 3.79 -1.04
C VAL A 100 -3.43 2.52 -1.81
N ALA A 101 -4.66 2.44 -2.30
CA ALA A 101 -5.13 1.28 -3.07
C ALA A 101 -4.74 1.47 -4.54
N MET A 102 -3.78 0.67 -5.00
CA MET A 102 -3.22 0.78 -6.34
C MET A 102 -3.29 -0.54 -7.11
N ILE A 103 -3.32 -0.42 -8.43
CA ILE A 103 -3.15 -1.55 -9.34
C ILE A 103 -1.64 -1.72 -9.52
N GLY A 104 -1.11 -2.87 -9.10
CA GLY A 104 0.29 -3.26 -9.29
C GLY A 104 0.64 -3.49 -10.76
#